data_AF-A0A1Y4DS17-F1
#
_entry.id   AF-A0A1Y4DS17-F1
#
_cell.length_a   1.000
_cell.length_b   1.000
_cell.length_c   1.000
_cell.angle_alpha   90.00
_cell.angle_beta   90.00
_cell.angle_gamma   90.00
#
_symmetry.space_group_name_H-M   'P 1'
#
loop_
_entity.id
_entity.type
_entity.pdbx_description
1 polymer ?
#
loop_
_entity_poly.entity_id
_entity_poly.type
_entity_poly.pdbx_seq_one_letter_code
_entity_poly.pdbx_strand_id
1 'polypeptide(L)'
;MRQCMDADNLHRRLRKIIGQVQAIDRMVDEDVPCEDVLSQINAAKSALHRCGQVVLEGHIQHCVRDGIEHGDADKTIADFTKAVERFANMG
;
A
#
# COMPACT_ATOMS: atom_id res chain seq x y z
N MET A 1 11.73 1.19 -8.09
CA MET A 1 11.23 0.47 -6.90
C MET A 1 12.33 0.08 -5.94
N ARG A 2 13.27 -0.84 -6.28
CA ARG A 2 14.35 -1.23 -5.33
C ARG A 2 15.29 -0.08 -4.93
N GLN A 3 15.50 0.90 -5.80
CA GLN A 3 16.25 2.12 -5.49
C GLN A 3 15.43 3.18 -4.73
N CYS A 4 14.11 3.02 -4.66
CA CYS A 4 13.18 4.05 -4.19
C CYS A 4 12.67 3.80 -2.76
N MET A 5 12.85 2.59 -2.22
CA MET A 5 12.25 2.17 -0.94
C MET A 5 12.92 0.91 -0.40
N ASP A 6 12.84 0.73 0.93
CA ASP A 6 13.26 -0.48 1.63
C ASP A 6 12.35 -1.66 1.22
N ALA A 7 12.81 -2.42 0.23
CA ALA A 7 12.09 -3.55 -0.33
C ALA A 7 11.87 -4.66 0.70
N ASP A 8 12.81 -4.87 1.63
CA ASP A 8 12.71 -5.91 2.65
C ASP A 8 11.63 -5.55 3.67
N ASN A 9 11.54 -4.28 4.07
CA ASN A 9 10.45 -3.78 4.90
C ASN A 9 9.09 -3.98 4.23
N LEU A 10 8.98 -3.62 2.95
CA LEU A 10 7.73 -3.76 2.20
C LEU A 10 7.34 -5.24 2.05
N HIS A 11 8.27 -6.12 1.70
CA HIS A 11 8.04 -7.55 1.64
C HIS A 11 7.60 -8.12 3.00
N ARG A 12 8.21 -7.69 4.11
CA ARG A 12 7.82 -8.11 5.46
C ARG A 12 6.37 -7.73 5.77
N ARG A 13 5.94 -6.52 5.39
CA ARG A 13 4.55 -6.07 5.60
C ARG A 13 3.57 -6.82 4.71
N LEU A 14 3.90 -7.00 3.44
CA LEU A 14 3.06 -7.75 2.49
C LEU A 14 2.88 -9.21 2.91
N ARG A 15 3.95 -9.88 3.41
CA ARG A 15 3.85 -11.25 3.93
C ARG A 15 2.89 -11.36 5.11
N LYS A 16 2.87 -10.36 6.01
CA LYS A 16 1.89 -10.32 7.12
C LYS A 16 0.46 -10.21 6.59
N ILE A 17 0.23 -9.35 5.59
CA ILE A 17 -1.09 -9.16 4.96
C ILE A 17 -1.55 -10.45 4.28
N ILE A 18 -0.66 -11.13 3.56
CA ILE A 18 -0.97 -12.44 2.95
C ILE A 18 -1.44 -13.43 4.03
N GLY A 19 -0.75 -13.49 5.17
CA GLY A 19 -1.17 -14.32 6.30
C GLY A 19 -2.53 -13.93 6.87
N GLN A 20 -2.86 -12.64 6.93
CA GLN A 20 -4.19 -12.16 7.35
C GLN A 20 -5.28 -12.59 6.36
N VAL A 21 -5.04 -12.42 5.05
CA VAL A 21 -6.00 -12.83 4.00
C VAL A 21 -6.23 -14.34 4.02
N GLN A 22 -5.18 -15.13 4.21
CA GLN A 22 -5.30 -16.58 4.37
C GLN A 22 -6.06 -16.97 5.64
N ALA A 23 -5.97 -16.18 6.71
CA ALA A 23 -6.76 -16.42 7.92
C ALA A 23 -8.24 -16.13 7.69
N ILE A 24 -8.56 -15.01 7.01
CA ILE A 24 -9.94 -14.66 6.63
C ILE A 24 -10.56 -15.77 5.77
N ASP A 25 -9.81 -16.30 4.79
CA ASP A 25 -10.24 -17.41 3.94
C ASP A 25 -10.66 -18.63 4.76
N ARG A 26 -9.85 -19.05 5.74
CA ARG A 26 -10.22 -20.16 6.65
C ARG A 26 -11.42 -19.85 7.53
N MET A 27 -11.58 -18.61 7.99
CA MET A 27 -12.73 -18.22 8.82
C MET A 27 -14.08 -18.42 8.10
N VAL A 28 -14.10 -18.37 6.76
CA VAL A 28 -15.30 -18.64 5.96
C VAL A 28 -15.74 -20.10 6.09
N ASP A 29 -14.81 -21.03 6.18
CA ASP A 29 -15.08 -22.46 6.32
C ASP A 29 -15.31 -22.89 7.79
N GLU A 30 -14.80 -22.10 8.75
CA GLU A 30 -14.80 -22.41 10.19
C GLU A 30 -16.05 -21.90 10.95
N ASP A 31 -17.10 -21.46 10.25
CA ASP A 31 -18.35 -20.91 10.82
C ASP A 31 -18.11 -19.78 11.84
N VAL A 32 -17.08 -18.95 11.57
CA VAL A 32 -16.70 -17.83 12.43
C VAL A 32 -17.75 -16.71 12.31
N PRO A 33 -18.11 -16.01 13.41
CA PRO A 33 -19.08 -14.93 13.36
C PRO A 33 -18.76 -13.86 12.31
N CYS A 34 -19.79 -13.42 11.57
CA CYS A 34 -19.63 -12.45 10.48
C CYS A 34 -18.94 -11.16 10.93
N GLU A 35 -19.23 -10.67 12.13
CA GLU A 35 -18.61 -9.49 12.74
C GLU A 35 -17.09 -9.63 12.92
N ASP A 36 -16.61 -10.84 13.21
CA ASP A 36 -15.19 -11.14 13.38
C ASP A 36 -14.49 -11.20 12.02
N VAL A 37 -15.13 -11.82 11.02
CA VAL A 37 -14.65 -11.83 9.62
C VAL A 37 -14.53 -10.40 9.10
N LEU A 38 -15.56 -9.56 9.30
CA LEU A 38 -15.55 -8.15 8.93
C LEU A 38 -14.43 -7.37 9.65
N SER A 39 -14.20 -7.67 10.92
CA SER A 39 -13.10 -7.07 11.69
C SER A 39 -11.74 -7.45 11.12
N GLN A 40 -11.52 -8.71 10.72
CA GLN A 40 -10.27 -9.14 10.10
C GLN A 40 -10.07 -8.54 8.70
N ILE A 41 -11.13 -8.44 7.89
CA ILE A 41 -11.09 -7.75 6.58
C ILE A 41 -10.65 -6.29 6.78
N ASN A 42 -11.24 -5.58 7.74
CA ASN A 42 -10.86 -4.20 8.05
C ASN A 42 -9.40 -4.08 8.53
N ALA A 43 -8.91 -5.07 9.30
CA ALA A 43 -7.51 -5.12 9.71
C ALA A 43 -6.56 -5.31 8.51
N ALA A 44 -6.89 -6.21 7.58
CA ALA A 44 -6.12 -6.44 6.35
C ALA A 44 -6.14 -5.21 5.42
N LYS A 45 -7.31 -4.58 5.24
CA LYS A 45 -7.48 -3.31 4.50
C LYS A 45 -6.59 -2.22 5.09
N SER A 46 -6.64 -2.02 6.40
CA SER A 46 -5.83 -1.02 7.10
C SER A 46 -4.32 -1.29 6.96
N ALA A 47 -3.91 -2.56 6.95
CA ALA A 47 -2.53 -2.95 6.74
C ALA A 47 -2.07 -2.69 5.29
N LEU A 48 -2.90 -2.98 4.30
CA LEU A 48 -2.67 -2.62 2.89
C LEU A 48 -2.54 -1.12 2.70
N HIS A 49 -3.45 -0.34 3.32
CA HIS A 49 -3.39 1.11 3.27
C HIS A 49 -2.04 1.65 3.79
N ARG A 50 -1.58 1.17 4.95
CA ARG A 50 -0.26 1.52 5.48
C ARG A 50 0.90 1.11 4.57
N CYS A 51 0.79 -0.02 3.85
CA CYS A 51 1.82 -0.38 2.87
C CYS A 51 1.84 0.59 1.69
N GLY A 52 0.66 1.00 1.19
CA GLY A 52 0.57 2.01 0.15
C GLY A 52 1.16 3.36 0.58
N GLN A 53 0.99 3.77 1.85
CA GLN A 53 1.63 4.98 2.39
C GLN A 53 3.16 4.91 2.33
N VAL A 54 3.76 3.77 2.71
CA VAL A 54 5.22 3.57 2.62
C VAL A 54 5.70 3.64 1.18
N VAL A 55 4.93 3.08 0.24
CA VAL A 55 5.25 3.16 -1.20
C VAL A 55 5.17 4.59 -1.70
N LEU A 56 4.13 5.34 -1.31
CA LEU A 56 3.93 6.74 -1.69
C LEU A 56 5.05 7.63 -1.15
N GLU A 57 5.43 7.45 0.12
CA GLU A 57 6.53 8.19 0.75
C GLU A 57 7.86 7.96 0.01
N GLY A 58 8.22 6.71 -0.28
CA GLY A 58 9.42 6.41 -1.06
C GLY A 58 9.38 6.96 -2.48
N HIS A 59 8.21 6.98 -3.11
CA HIS A 59 8.04 7.59 -4.43
C HIS A 59 8.29 9.10 -4.40
N ILE A 60 7.78 9.80 -3.38
CA ILE A 60 8.00 11.24 -3.17
C ILE A 60 9.49 11.52 -2.94
N GLN A 61 10.12 10.79 -2.02
CA GLN A 61 11.49 11.06 -1.60
C GLN A 61 12.52 10.84 -2.72
N HIS A 62 12.20 9.99 -3.70
CA HIS A 62 13.14 9.62 -4.75
C HIS A 62 12.69 10.06 -6.14
N CYS A 63 11.64 9.44 -6.70
CA CYS A 63 11.26 9.67 -8.09
C CYS A 63 10.72 11.09 -8.32
N VAL A 64 9.87 11.59 -7.40
CA VAL A 64 9.30 12.93 -7.52
C VAL A 64 10.38 13.98 -7.30
N ARG A 65 11.21 13.83 -6.26
CA ARG A 65 12.36 14.70 -6.01
C ARG A 65 13.27 14.80 -7.24
N ASP A 66 13.70 13.65 -7.76
CA ASP A 66 14.62 13.60 -8.90
C ASP A 66 14.00 14.19 -10.17
N GLY A 67 12.72 13.93 -10.42
CA GLY A 67 11.99 14.51 -11.55
C GLY A 67 11.83 16.04 -11.46
N ILE A 68 11.75 16.60 -10.25
CA ILE A 68 11.72 18.05 -10.02
C ILE A 68 13.12 18.66 -10.17
N GLU A 69 14.15 18.01 -9.63
CA GLU A 69 15.52 18.55 -9.60
C GLU A 69 16.23 18.43 -10.96
N HIS A 70 15.99 17.35 -11.70
CA HIS A 70 16.76 16.98 -12.89
C HIS A 70 15.91 16.72 -14.14
N GLY A 71 14.58 16.77 -14.04
CA GLY A 71 13.65 16.40 -15.10
C GLY A 71 12.66 17.49 -15.50
N ASP A 72 11.51 17.05 -16.02
CA ASP A 72 10.36 17.90 -16.32
C ASP A 72 9.47 17.98 -15.07
N ALA A 73 9.52 19.11 -14.39
CA ALA A 73 8.80 19.33 -13.15
C ALA A 73 7.27 19.28 -13.34
N ASP A 74 6.73 19.88 -14.41
CA ASP A 74 5.30 19.94 -14.67
C ASP A 74 4.73 18.54 -14.93
N LYS A 75 5.44 17.76 -15.76
CA LYS A 75 5.09 16.37 -16.00
C LYS A 75 5.17 15.52 -14.72
N THR A 76 6.22 15.71 -13.93
CA THR A 76 6.42 14.99 -12.67
C THR A 76 5.28 15.25 -11.69
N ILE A 77 4.87 16.52 -11.54
CA ILE A 77 3.73 16.91 -10.69
C ILE A 77 2.42 16.30 -11.22
N ALA A 78 2.20 16.31 -12.53
CA ALA A 78 1.00 15.73 -13.13
C ALA A 78 0.91 14.21 -12.89
N ASP A 79 2.03 13.49 -13.04
CA ASP A 79 2.06 12.04 -12.81
C ASP A 79 1.96 11.68 -11.31
N PHE A 80 2.57 12.48 -10.44
CA PHE A 80 2.42 12.33 -9.00
C PHE A 80 0.96 12.55 -8.56
N THR A 81 0.29 13.58 -9.09
CA THR A 81 -1.14 13.84 -8.81
C THR A 81 -1.99 12.61 -9.13
N LYS A 82 -1.80 11.98 -10.30
CA LYS A 82 -2.50 10.73 -10.66
C LYS A 82 -2.22 9.58 -9.69
N ALA A 83 -0.99 9.47 -9.18
CA ALA A 83 -0.64 8.45 -8.22
C ALA A 83 -1.34 8.67 -6.87
N VAL A 84 -1.41 9.93 -6.41
CA VAL A 84 -2.13 10.31 -5.20
C VAL A 84 -3.63 10.06 -5.33
N GLU A 85 -4.25 10.41 -6.46
CA GLU A 85 -5.67 10.14 -6.72
C GLU A 85 -5.99 8.64 -6.63
N ARG A 86 -5.15 7.78 -7.24
CA ARG A 86 -5.31 6.32 -7.15
C ARG A 86 -5.23 5.81 -5.71
N PHE A 87 -4.30 6.36 -4.93
CA PHE A 87 -4.13 5.98 -3.53
C PHE A 87 -5.28 6.50 -2.64
N ALA A 88 -5.72 7.74 -2.85
CA ALA A 88 -6.84 8.34 -2.12
C ALA A 88 -8.17 7.61 -2.36
N ASN A 89 -8.35 7.07 -3.57
CA ASN A 89 -9.52 6.27 -3.93
C ASN A 89 -9.47 4.83 -3.39
N MET A 90 -8.44 4.43 -2.63
CA MET A 90 -8.34 3.12 -1.98
C MET A 90 -9.22 2.99 -0.70
N GLY A 91 -10.24 3.85 -0.60
CA GLY A 91 -11.19 3.94 0.50
C GLY A 91 -12.29 2.89 0.45
#